data_AF-A0A1Y0MZT2-F1
#
_entry.id   AF-A0A1Y0MZT2-F1
#
_cell.length_a   1.000
_cell.length_b   1.000
_cell.length_c   1.000
_cell.angle_alpha   90.00
_cell.angle_beta   90.00
_cell.angle_gamma   90.00
#
_symmetry.space_group_name_H-M   'P 1'
#
loop_
_entity.id
_entity.type
_entity.pdbx_description
1 polymer ?
#
loop_
_entity_poly.entity_id
_entity_poly.type
_entity_poly.pdbx_seq_one_letter_code
_entity_poly.pdbx_strand_id
1 'polypeptide(L)'
;MKKLSYLLLFIFLASCTSNTIFKEPEDLIPSDTMSLLMQDMMIASSSKFVKNINKQTKINYMGFVYDKYQIDSARFQRSNYYYTSKIDLYEEIITDAKTQLEKKKEFYGKIVTRKDSVRNDSIKKINKKKKLDTLDISEMILDTIKTNLKKSLDLKKEVPISRD
;
A
#
# COMPACT_ATOMS: atom_id res chain seq x y z
N MET A 1 -25.97 -34.24 41.71
CA MET A 1 -25.27 -33.08 41.13
C MET A 1 -23.80 -32.96 41.56
N LYS A 2 -23.45 -33.14 42.85
CA LYS A 2 -22.04 -33.06 43.32
C LYS A 2 -21.08 -34.06 42.64
N LYS A 3 -21.51 -35.32 42.42
CA LYS A 3 -20.71 -36.35 41.74
C LYS A 3 -20.36 -36.01 40.28
N LEU A 4 -21.27 -35.32 39.57
CA LEU A 4 -21.04 -34.89 38.19
C LEU A 4 -20.03 -33.72 38.13
N SER A 5 -20.07 -32.83 39.14
CA SER A 5 -19.08 -31.76 39.30
C SER A 5 -17.66 -32.32 39.53
N TYR A 6 -17.52 -33.35 40.38
CA TYR A 6 -16.23 -34.03 40.57
C TYR A 6 -15.72 -34.73 39.31
N LEU A 7 -16.61 -35.33 38.51
CA LEU A 7 -16.25 -35.95 37.23
C LEU A 7 -15.75 -34.90 36.21
N LEU A 8 -16.44 -33.76 36.10
CA LEU A 8 -16.02 -32.64 35.24
C LEU A 8 -14.68 -32.05 35.67
N LEU A 9 -14.45 -31.91 36.99
CA LEU A 9 -13.17 -31.45 37.54
C LEU A 9 -12.04 -32.45 37.23
N PHE A 10 -12.31 -33.74 37.31
CA PHE A 10 -11.33 -34.78 36.99
C PHE A 10 -10.98 -34.82 35.50
N ILE A 11 -11.97 -34.67 34.61
CA ILE A 11 -11.74 -34.56 33.16
C ILE A 11 -10.93 -33.30 32.82
N PHE A 12 -11.20 -32.18 33.51
CA PHE A 12 -10.45 -30.94 33.34
C PHE A 12 -8.97 -31.10 33.77
N LEU A 13 -8.71 -31.77 34.90
CA LEU A 13 -7.36 -32.06 35.37
C LEU A 13 -6.62 -33.06 34.47
N ALA A 14 -7.32 -34.06 33.93
CA ALA A 14 -6.74 -35.04 33.00
C ALA A 14 -6.47 -34.48 31.59
N SER A 15 -7.09 -33.34 31.23
CA SER A 15 -6.89 -32.70 29.92
C SER A 15 -5.59 -31.89 29.83
N CYS A 16 -4.91 -31.64 30.95
CA CYS A 16 -3.56 -31.06 30.95
C CYS A 16 -2.53 -32.10 30.47
N THR A 17 -2.41 -32.28 29.15
CA THR A 17 -1.27 -32.96 28.54
C THR A 17 -0.11 -31.97 28.40
N SER A 18 0.87 -32.04 29.30
CA SER A 18 2.13 -31.30 29.18
C SER A 18 3.10 -32.07 28.25
N ASN A 19 2.73 -32.25 26.98
CA ASN A 19 3.70 -32.71 25.97
C ASN A 19 4.59 -31.52 25.61
N THR A 20 5.63 -31.29 26.41
CA THR A 20 6.59 -30.19 26.23
C THR A 20 7.66 -30.51 25.16
N ILE A 21 7.70 -31.74 24.65
CA ILE A 21 8.60 -32.16 23.58
C ILE A 21 7.77 -32.42 22.33
N PHE A 22 7.73 -31.41 21.46
CA PHE A 22 7.10 -31.53 20.15
C PHE A 22 8.05 -32.24 19.20
N LYS A 23 7.55 -33.32 18.58
CA LYS A 23 8.29 -34.02 17.53
C LYS A 23 8.31 -33.17 16.27
N GLU A 24 9.46 -33.19 15.60
CA GLU A 24 9.61 -32.58 14.30
C GLU A 24 8.71 -33.29 13.27
N PRO A 25 7.87 -32.57 12.52
CA PRO A 25 7.06 -33.16 11.47
C PRO A 25 7.96 -33.59 10.29
N GLU A 26 7.67 -34.73 9.67
CA GLU A 26 8.44 -35.25 8.52
C GLU A 26 8.45 -34.28 7.33
N ASP A 27 7.39 -33.47 7.20
CA ASP A 27 7.21 -32.51 6.12
C ASP A 27 7.50 -31.06 6.57
N LEU A 28 8.35 -30.87 7.58
CA LEU A 28 8.72 -29.55 8.10
C LEU A 28 9.13 -28.59 6.96
N ILE A 29 8.55 -27.40 6.95
CA ILE A 29 8.99 -26.31 6.08
C ILE A 29 10.31 -25.77 6.65
N PRO A 30 11.43 -25.77 5.90
CA PRO A 30 12.71 -25.25 6.39
C PRO A 30 12.62 -23.82 6.91
N SER A 31 13.43 -23.45 7.91
CA SER A 31 13.37 -22.13 8.59
C SER A 31 13.45 -20.95 7.62
N ASP A 32 14.41 -20.99 6.69
CA ASP A 32 14.62 -19.93 5.71
C ASP A 32 13.43 -19.82 4.76
N THR A 33 12.86 -20.96 4.39
CA THR A 33 11.65 -21.03 3.56
C THR A 33 10.44 -20.52 4.34
N MET A 34 10.35 -20.82 5.63
CA MET A 34 9.28 -20.33 6.51
C MET A 34 9.34 -18.80 6.63
N SER A 35 10.53 -18.19 6.76
CA SER A 35 10.66 -16.73 6.73
C SER A 35 10.14 -16.15 5.42
N LEU A 36 10.58 -16.66 4.27
CA LEU A 36 10.12 -16.20 2.95
C LEU A 36 8.61 -16.37 2.78
N LEU A 37 8.07 -17.51 3.20
CA LEU A 37 6.64 -17.81 3.19
C LEU A 37 5.87 -16.81 4.05
N MET A 38 6.31 -16.53 5.28
CA MET A 38 5.67 -15.55 6.16
C MET A 38 5.65 -14.15 5.54
N GLN A 39 6.74 -13.73 4.88
CA GLN A 39 6.76 -12.45 4.15
C GLN A 39 5.66 -12.39 3.09
N ASP A 40 5.54 -13.42 2.26
CA ASP A 40 4.56 -13.47 1.19
C ASP A 40 3.12 -13.62 1.71
N MET A 41 2.90 -14.37 2.80
CA MET A 41 1.62 -14.47 3.48
C MET A 41 1.18 -13.12 4.05
N MET A 42 2.09 -12.34 4.65
CA MET A 42 1.80 -11.00 5.16
C MET A 42 1.44 -10.03 4.03
N ILE A 43 2.14 -10.10 2.90
CA ILE A 43 1.82 -9.31 1.70
C ILE A 43 0.45 -9.72 1.15
N ALA A 44 0.20 -11.02 0.98
CA ALA A 44 -1.06 -11.56 0.48
C ALA A 44 -2.24 -11.14 1.37
N SER A 45 -2.10 -11.27 2.69
CA SER A 45 -3.12 -10.87 3.66
C SER A 45 -3.43 -9.37 3.57
N SER A 46 -2.40 -8.52 3.54
CA SER A 46 -2.55 -7.07 3.44
C SER A 46 -3.16 -6.63 2.11
N SER A 47 -2.82 -7.32 1.02
CA SER A 47 -3.29 -7.00 -0.33
C SER A 47 -4.79 -7.25 -0.53
N LYS A 48 -5.45 -8.03 0.33
CA LYS A 48 -6.90 -8.30 0.26
C LYS A 48 -7.73 -7.02 0.24
N PHE A 49 -7.26 -5.97 0.91
CA PHE A 49 -7.95 -4.68 1.00
C PHE A 49 -7.47 -3.64 -0.02
N VAL A 50 -6.53 -4.00 -0.90
CA VAL A 50 -5.93 -3.12 -1.91
C VAL A 50 -6.52 -3.42 -3.29
N LYS A 51 -6.76 -2.38 -4.10
CA LYS A 51 -7.21 -2.55 -5.49
C LYS A 51 -6.07 -3.15 -6.32
N ASN A 52 -6.35 -4.25 -7.01
CA ASN A 52 -5.41 -4.84 -7.97
C ASN A 52 -5.42 -4.09 -9.31
N ILE A 53 -4.60 -4.54 -10.26
CA ILE A 53 -4.50 -3.97 -11.62
C ILE A 53 -5.84 -4.00 -12.38
N ASN A 54 -6.70 -4.96 -12.07
CA ASN A 54 -8.04 -5.11 -12.65
C ASN A 54 -9.11 -4.31 -11.88
N LYS A 55 -8.70 -3.42 -10.97
CA LYS A 55 -9.57 -2.60 -10.10
C LYS A 55 -10.46 -3.41 -9.14
N GLN A 56 -10.12 -4.68 -8.91
CA GLN A 56 -10.83 -5.57 -7.98
C GLN A 56 -10.26 -5.43 -6.57
N THR A 57 -11.09 -5.68 -5.56
CA THR A 57 -10.73 -5.74 -4.13
C THR A 57 -11.24 -7.04 -3.51
N LYS A 58 -10.87 -7.31 -2.25
CA LYS A 58 -11.27 -8.51 -1.49
C LYS A 58 -10.80 -9.83 -2.11
N ILE A 59 -9.77 -9.78 -2.96
CA ILE A 59 -9.14 -10.97 -3.55
C ILE A 59 -8.26 -11.64 -2.51
N ASN A 60 -8.38 -12.96 -2.38
CA ASN A 60 -7.56 -13.76 -1.47
C ASN A 60 -6.40 -14.40 -2.24
N TYR A 61 -5.17 -13.98 -1.93
CA TYR A 61 -3.96 -14.51 -2.57
C TYR A 61 -3.27 -15.62 -1.76
N MET A 62 -3.84 -16.08 -0.63
CA MET A 62 -3.21 -17.12 0.19
C MET A 62 -3.02 -18.43 -0.56
N GLY A 63 -3.98 -18.81 -1.41
CA GLY A 63 -3.86 -20.00 -2.28
C GLY A 63 -2.65 -19.89 -3.21
N PHE A 64 -2.48 -18.74 -3.86
CA PHE A 64 -1.32 -18.48 -4.72
C PHE A 64 0.01 -18.54 -3.95
N VAL A 65 0.04 -18.08 -2.70
CA VAL A 65 1.23 -18.22 -1.85
C VAL A 65 1.52 -19.69 -1.58
N TYR A 66 0.53 -20.49 -1.18
CA TYR A 66 0.72 -21.92 -0.94
C TYR A 66 1.20 -22.68 -2.19
N ASP A 67 0.63 -22.38 -3.36
CA ASP A 67 1.07 -22.95 -4.64
C ASP A 67 2.54 -22.62 -4.94
N LYS A 68 2.95 -21.36 -4.71
CA LYS A 68 4.33 -20.90 -4.93
C LYS A 68 5.36 -21.69 -4.11
N TYR A 69 5.03 -22.02 -2.86
CA TYR A 69 5.92 -22.74 -1.96
C TYR A 69 5.71 -24.27 -1.99
N GLN A 70 4.78 -24.77 -2.82
CA GLN A 70 4.42 -26.19 -2.88
C GLN A 70 4.05 -26.76 -1.50
N ILE A 71 3.22 -26.01 -0.78
CA ILE A 71 2.67 -26.43 0.52
C ILE A 71 1.16 -26.32 0.50
N ASP A 72 0.51 -26.91 1.50
CA ASP A 72 -0.89 -26.62 1.82
C ASP A 72 -0.99 -25.93 3.20
N SER A 73 -2.20 -25.53 3.57
CA SER A 73 -2.45 -24.90 4.86
C SER A 73 -2.15 -25.81 6.05
N ALA A 74 -2.30 -27.12 5.88
CA ALA A 74 -2.09 -28.09 6.96
C ALA A 74 -0.58 -28.29 7.23
N ARG A 75 0.25 -28.37 6.18
CA ARG A 75 1.71 -28.39 6.25
C ARG A 75 2.26 -27.13 6.88
N PHE A 76 1.71 -25.95 6.51
CA PHE A 76 2.03 -24.70 7.18
C PHE A 76 1.69 -24.77 8.68
N GLN A 77 0.46 -25.19 9.04
CA GLN A 77 0.05 -25.27 10.44
C GLN A 77 0.94 -26.21 11.27
N ARG A 78 1.27 -27.40 10.76
CA ARG A 78 2.18 -28.35 11.43
C ARG A 78 3.56 -27.74 11.65
N SER A 79 4.13 -27.13 10.62
CA SER A 79 5.45 -26.50 10.69
C SER A 79 5.45 -25.31 11.63
N ASN A 80 4.44 -24.43 11.53
CA ASN A 80 4.28 -23.28 12.42
C ASN A 80 4.13 -23.71 13.88
N TYR A 81 3.35 -24.77 14.14
CA TYR A 81 3.19 -25.33 15.48
C TYR A 81 4.52 -25.84 16.05
N TYR A 82 5.30 -26.59 15.25
CA TYR A 82 6.65 -27.00 15.62
C TYR A 82 7.54 -25.80 15.97
N TYR A 83 7.60 -24.78 15.11
CA TYR A 83 8.43 -23.61 15.38
C TYR A 83 7.96 -22.81 16.61
N THR A 84 6.65 -22.67 16.84
CA THR A 84 6.16 -21.98 18.05
C THR A 84 6.57 -22.67 19.36
N SER A 85 6.97 -23.95 19.32
CA SER A 85 7.55 -24.64 20.46
C SER A 85 9.05 -24.38 20.68
N LYS A 86 9.73 -23.77 19.69
CA LYS A 86 11.15 -23.43 19.68
C LYS A 86 11.28 -21.91 19.66
N ILE A 87 11.13 -21.28 20.83
CA ILE A 87 10.99 -19.83 20.98
C ILE A 87 12.10 -19.06 20.25
N ASP A 88 13.37 -19.37 20.53
CA ASP A 88 14.52 -18.66 19.94
C ASP A 88 14.53 -18.76 18.40
N LEU A 89 14.27 -19.96 17.86
CA LEU A 89 14.24 -20.19 16.42
C LEU A 89 13.05 -19.49 15.75
N TYR A 90 11.90 -19.46 16.40
CA TYR A 90 10.72 -18.78 15.88
C TYR A 90 10.88 -17.26 15.89
N GLU A 91 11.53 -16.72 16.92
CA GLU A 91 11.91 -15.32 17.00
C GLU A 91 12.85 -14.94 15.85
N GLU A 92 13.84 -15.77 15.55
CA GLU A 92 14.75 -15.58 14.41
C GLU A 92 13.96 -15.52 13.09
N ILE A 93 13.09 -16.51 12.83
CA ILE A 93 12.29 -16.60 11.60
C ILE A 93 11.41 -15.36 11.42
N ILE A 94 10.69 -14.93 12.47
CA ILE A 94 9.82 -13.76 12.41
C ILE A 94 10.62 -12.48 12.26
N THR A 95 11.76 -12.36 12.95
CA THR A 95 12.61 -11.17 12.90
C THR A 95 13.24 -11.00 11.53
N ASP A 96 13.69 -12.09 10.90
CA ASP A 96 14.17 -12.05 9.52
C ASP A 96 13.04 -11.63 8.57
N ALA A 97 11.87 -12.27 8.64
CA ALA A 97 10.73 -11.93 7.80
C ALA A 97 10.35 -10.44 7.92
N LYS A 98 10.28 -9.92 9.16
CA LYS A 98 10.01 -8.50 9.43
C LYS A 98 11.09 -7.60 8.84
N THR A 99 12.36 -7.91 9.09
CA THR A 99 13.50 -7.11 8.61
C THR A 99 13.51 -7.02 7.09
N GLN A 100 13.26 -8.13 6.41
CA GLN A 100 13.20 -8.18 4.95
C GLN A 100 11.99 -7.41 4.40
N LEU A 101 10.83 -7.46 5.06
CA LEU A 101 9.67 -6.64 4.70
C LEU A 101 9.93 -5.14 4.87
N GLU A 102 10.58 -4.70 5.95
CA GLU A 102 10.92 -3.29 6.14
C GLU A 102 11.92 -2.80 5.08
N LYS A 103 12.93 -3.61 4.71
CA LYS A 103 13.82 -3.31 3.58
C LYS A 103 13.06 -3.14 2.26
N LYS A 104 12.12 -4.04 1.96
CA LYS A 104 11.27 -3.94 0.76
C LYS A 104 10.42 -2.67 0.80
N LYS A 105 9.82 -2.36 1.94
CA LYS A 105 9.02 -1.14 2.14
C LYS A 105 9.84 0.13 1.93
N GLU A 106 11.05 0.19 2.47
CA GLU A 106 11.96 1.32 2.24
C GLU A 106 12.32 1.46 0.75
N PHE A 107 12.70 0.35 0.12
CA PHE A 107 13.05 0.32 -1.30
C PHE A 107 11.91 0.80 -2.19
N TYR A 108 10.70 0.23 -2.04
CA TYR A 108 9.54 0.63 -2.83
C TYR A 108 9.03 2.03 -2.46
N GLY A 109 9.15 2.44 -1.20
CA GLY A 109 8.83 3.80 -0.75
C GLY A 109 9.65 4.85 -1.49
N LYS A 110 10.98 4.65 -1.60
CA LYS A 110 11.86 5.55 -2.37
C LYS A 110 11.45 5.64 -3.84
N ILE A 111 11.05 4.52 -4.45
CA ILE A 111 10.58 4.49 -5.85
C ILE A 111 9.30 5.32 -6.01
N VAL A 112 8.32 5.14 -5.10
CA VAL A 112 7.06 5.90 -5.14
C VAL A 112 7.30 7.39 -4.96
N THR A 113 8.05 7.79 -3.93
CA THR A 113 8.38 9.20 -3.69
C THR A 113 9.08 9.85 -4.89
N ARG A 114 10.04 9.16 -5.51
CA ARG A 114 10.72 9.67 -6.71
C ARG A 114 9.75 9.87 -7.87
N LYS A 115 8.84 8.92 -8.11
CA LYS A 115 7.82 9.03 -9.17
C LYS A 115 6.87 10.19 -8.92
N ASP A 116 6.43 10.37 -7.67
CA ASP A 116 5.54 11.46 -7.29
C ASP A 116 6.19 12.84 -7.45
N SER A 117 7.48 12.98 -7.08
CA SER A 117 8.24 14.22 -7.30
C SER A 117 8.34 14.57 -8.78
N VAL A 118 8.69 13.60 -9.64
CA VAL A 118 8.77 13.81 -11.10
C VAL A 118 7.40 14.20 -11.68
N ARG A 119 6.33 13.56 -11.21
CA ARG A 119 4.96 13.89 -11.64
C ARG A 119 4.57 15.31 -11.24
N ASN A 120 4.83 15.68 -9.98
CA ASN A 120 4.51 17.01 -9.45
C ASN A 120 5.31 18.11 -10.16
N ASP A 121 6.58 17.88 -10.45
CA ASP A 121 7.41 18.81 -11.21
C ASP A 121 6.87 19.02 -12.64
N SER A 122 6.42 17.94 -13.27
CA SER A 122 5.82 17.99 -14.61
C SER A 122 4.52 18.79 -14.61
N ILE A 123 3.64 18.56 -13.63
CA ILE A 123 2.38 19.32 -13.45
C ILE A 123 2.68 20.80 -13.17
N LYS A 124 3.67 21.11 -12.32
CA LYS A 124 4.07 22.49 -12.00
C LYS A 124 4.61 23.22 -13.23
N LYS A 125 5.40 22.55 -14.07
CA LYS A 125 5.88 23.11 -15.35
C LYS A 125 4.72 23.43 -16.30
N ILE A 126 3.76 22.51 -16.47
CA ILE A 126 2.57 22.73 -17.29
C ILE A 126 1.75 23.91 -16.77
N ASN A 127 1.50 23.98 -15.45
CA ASN A 127 0.74 25.07 -14.84
C ASN A 127 1.46 26.42 -14.97
N LYS A 128 2.80 26.45 -14.83
CA LYS A 128 3.59 27.67 -15.04
C LYS A 128 3.50 28.15 -16.49
N LYS A 129 3.58 27.25 -17.47
CA LYS A 129 3.41 27.58 -18.89
C LYS A 129 2.01 28.13 -19.17
N LYS A 130 0.96 27.44 -18.70
CA LYS A 130 -0.44 27.89 -18.86
C LYS A 130 -0.69 29.28 -18.25
N LYS A 131 -0.11 29.55 -17.08
CA LYS A 131 -0.19 30.87 -16.44
C LYS A 131 0.53 31.94 -17.26
N LEU A 132 1.71 31.63 -17.82
CA LEU A 132 2.44 32.53 -18.71
C LEU A 132 1.63 32.85 -19.98
N ASP A 133 1.08 31.83 -20.64
CA ASP A 133 0.25 31.99 -21.84
C ASP A 133 -1.00 32.86 -21.55
N THR A 134 -1.59 32.73 -20.35
CA THR A 134 -2.77 33.52 -19.95
C THR A 134 -2.40 34.99 -19.66
N LEU A 135 -1.22 35.23 -19.07
CA LEU A 135 -0.71 36.58 -18.81
C LEU A 135 -0.44 37.32 -20.13
N ASP A 136 0.19 36.64 -21.08
CA ASP A 136 0.52 37.19 -22.41
C ASP A 136 -0.75 37.57 -23.19
N ILE A 137 -1.78 36.70 -23.16
CA ILE A 137 -3.10 37.00 -23.75
C ILE A 137 -3.76 38.21 -23.05
N SER A 138 -3.66 38.33 -21.73
CA SER A 138 -4.26 39.46 -21.00
C SER A 138 -3.61 40.80 -21.36
N GLU A 139 -2.29 40.78 -21.60
CA GLU A 139 -1.50 41.95 -21.99
C GLU A 139 -1.84 42.39 -23.43
N MET A 140 -1.95 41.44 -24.36
CA MET A 140 -2.43 41.70 -25.74
C MET A 140 -3.84 42.29 -25.79
N ILE A 141 -4.77 41.79 -24.96
CA ILE A 141 -6.15 42.30 -24.90
C ILE A 141 -6.16 43.73 -24.36
N LEU A 142 -5.39 44.01 -23.30
CA LEU A 142 -5.30 45.35 -22.71
C LEU A 142 -4.76 46.38 -23.70
N ASP A 143 -3.73 46.03 -24.47
CA ASP A 143 -3.18 46.91 -25.49
C ASP A 143 -4.19 47.17 -26.60
N THR A 144 -4.87 46.14 -27.08
CA THR A 144 -5.94 46.29 -28.10
C THR A 144 -7.06 47.22 -27.62
N ILE A 145 -7.48 47.10 -26.36
CA ILE A 145 -8.52 47.97 -25.76
C ILE A 145 -8.02 49.42 -25.67
N LYS A 146 -6.77 49.66 -25.25
CA LYS A 146 -6.18 51.00 -25.21
C LYS A 146 -6.11 51.64 -26.59
N THR A 147 -5.71 50.89 -27.62
CA THR A 147 -5.65 51.40 -29.00
C THR A 147 -7.03 51.79 -29.50
N ASN A 148 -8.05 50.97 -29.24
CA ASN A 148 -9.43 51.24 -29.64
C ASN A 148 -10.05 52.43 -28.89
N LEU A 149 -9.76 52.59 -27.59
CA LEU A 149 -10.18 53.74 -26.80
C LEU A 149 -9.53 55.05 -27.26
N LYS A 150 -8.24 55.01 -27.62
CA LYS A 150 -7.54 56.18 -28.15
C LYS A 150 -8.16 56.62 -29.48
N LYS A 151 -8.41 55.66 -30.38
CA LYS A 151 -9.08 55.90 -31.66
C LYS A 151 -10.49 56.48 -31.49
N SER A 152 -11.26 56.01 -30.52
CA SER A 152 -12.62 56.52 -30.27
C SER A 152 -12.64 57.92 -29.63
N LEU A 153 -11.64 58.25 -28.81
CA LEU A 153 -11.46 59.58 -28.25
C LEU A 153 -11.00 60.60 -29.29
N ASP A 154 -10.15 60.19 -30.23
CA ASP A 154 -9.70 61.05 -31.34
C ASP A 154 -10.86 61.32 -32.33
N LEU A 155 -11.69 60.32 -32.63
CA LEU A 155 -12.91 60.47 -33.44
C LEU A 155 -13.96 61.42 -32.83
N LYS A 156 -14.01 61.55 -31.49
CA LYS A 156 -14.95 62.45 -30.80
C LYS A 156 -14.52 63.92 -30.80
N LYS A 157 -13.25 64.22 -31.08
CA LYS A 157 -12.72 65.59 -31.11
C LYS A 157 -12.93 66.29 -32.46
N GLU A 158 -13.22 65.54 -33.52
CA GLU A 158 -13.41 66.09 -34.88
C GLU A 158 -14.87 66.39 -35.25
N VAL A 159 -15.85 66.12 -34.37
CA VAL A 159 -17.26 66.45 -34.65
C VAL A 159 -17.50 67.93 -34.32
N PRO A 160 -17.77 68.81 -35.31
CA PRO A 160 -18.10 70.20 -35.04
C PRO A 160 -19.50 70.27 -34.46
N ILE A 161 -19.65 70.96 -33.33
CA ILE A 161 -20.97 71.28 -32.76
C ILE A 161 -21.62 72.31 -33.70
N SER A 162 -22.52 71.86 -34.58
CA SER A 162 -23.40 72.74 -35.33
C SER A 162 -24.36 73.42 -34.35
N ARG A 163 -24.26 74.75 -34.26
CA ARG A 163 -25.23 75.59 -33.55
C ARG A 163 -26.32 75.95 -34.56
N ASP A 164 -27.51 75.39 -34.34
CA ASP A 164 -28.77 75.95 -34.85
C ASP A 164 -29.43 76.77 -33.74
#